data_AF-A0A202DC86-F1
#
_entry.id   AF-A0A202DC86-F1
#
_cell.length_a   1.000
_cell.length_b   1.000
_cell.length_c   1.000
_cell.angle_alpha   90.00
_cell.angle_beta   90.00
_cell.angle_gamma   90.00
#
_symmetry.space_group_name_H-M   'P 1'
#
loop_
_entity.id
_entity.type
_entity.pdbx_description
1 polymer ?
#
loop_
_entity_poly.entity_id
_entity_poly.type
_entity_poly.pdbx_seq_one_letter_code
_entity_poly.pdbx_strand_id
1 'polypeptide(L)'
;MKRFLSALSLVIFLFVNASAVGQDSEITHVATNGTITGDAPGFYPIESSDVTFSNLPSAGYNFSNWIVNGVDMGTNETITIFPYEPKYEVVAVFVHNGVEHEVTHSATNGTITGDAPGLWLEAYEATFSNLPSAGYSFAGWLVNGIDMG
;
A
#
# COMPACT_ATOMS: atom_id res chain seq x y z
N MET A 1 -46.13 71.53 2.96
CA MET A 1 -46.34 70.44 3.93
C MET A 1 -45.52 69.24 3.47
N LYS A 2 -44.50 68.84 4.24
CA LYS A 2 -43.63 67.67 3.97
C LYS A 2 -44.45 66.39 3.95
N ARG A 3 -44.23 65.48 2.99
CA ARG A 3 -44.25 64.01 3.22
C ARG A 3 -43.23 63.34 2.29
N PHE A 4 -42.28 62.64 2.92
CA PHE A 4 -41.31 61.74 2.30
C PHE A 4 -42.02 60.46 1.84
N LEU A 5 -41.54 59.87 0.75
CA LEU A 5 -41.65 58.42 0.53
C LEU A 5 -40.23 57.86 0.38
N SER A 6 -39.96 56.87 1.22
CA SER A 6 -38.71 56.14 1.42
C SER A 6 -38.11 55.65 0.10
N ALA A 7 -36.83 55.93 -0.16
CA ALA A 7 -36.08 55.22 -1.18
C ALA A 7 -35.94 53.75 -0.75
N LEU A 8 -36.30 52.84 -1.65
CA LEU A 8 -36.00 51.42 -1.51
C LEU A 8 -34.49 51.27 -1.73
N SER A 9 -33.73 50.90 -0.70
CA SER A 9 -32.30 50.61 -0.87
C SER A 9 -32.18 49.29 -1.62
N LEU A 10 -31.94 49.36 -2.92
CA LEU A 10 -31.60 48.21 -3.74
C LEU A 10 -30.15 47.84 -3.45
N VAL A 11 -29.94 46.86 -2.56
CA VAL A 11 -28.62 46.26 -2.35
C VAL A 11 -28.35 45.33 -3.53
N ILE A 12 -27.65 45.83 -4.54
CA ILE A 12 -27.13 45.00 -5.63
C ILE A 12 -25.90 44.27 -5.07
N PHE A 13 -26.01 42.97 -4.83
CA PHE A 13 -24.84 42.11 -4.67
C PHE A 13 -24.23 41.86 -6.04
N LEU A 14 -23.20 42.62 -6.38
CA LEU A 14 -22.28 42.25 -7.45
C LEU A 14 -21.44 41.07 -6.95
N PHE A 15 -21.82 39.86 -7.32
CA PHE A 15 -20.89 38.75 -7.26
C PHE A 15 -19.93 38.90 -8.43
N VAL A 16 -18.69 39.28 -8.15
CA VAL A 16 -17.59 39.00 -9.09
C VAL A 16 -17.36 37.50 -8.97
N ASN A 17 -17.89 36.72 -9.91
CA ASN A 17 -17.41 35.36 -10.12
C ASN A 17 -16.15 35.47 -10.98
N ALA A 18 -15.02 35.71 -10.32
CA ALA A 18 -13.73 35.52 -10.94
C ALA A 18 -13.45 34.01 -10.93
N SER A 19 -13.74 33.32 -12.05
CA SER A 19 -13.01 32.08 -12.32
C SER A 19 -11.56 32.50 -12.54
N ALA A 20 -10.67 32.02 -11.67
CA ALA A 20 -9.24 32.22 -11.87
C ALA A 20 -8.90 31.81 -13.31
N VAL A 21 -8.08 32.59 -14.00
CA VAL A 21 -7.38 32.11 -15.20
C VAL A 21 -6.67 30.83 -14.78
N GLY A 22 -7.18 29.69 -15.27
CA GLY A 22 -7.10 28.38 -14.61
C GLY A 22 -5.68 27.90 -14.40
N GLN A 23 -5.26 27.87 -13.14
CA GLN A 23 -4.12 27.05 -12.74
C GLN A 23 -4.70 25.67 -12.41
N ASP A 24 -4.38 24.69 -13.24
CA ASP A 24 -4.68 23.30 -12.95
C ASP A 24 -3.52 22.69 -12.17
N SER A 25 -3.86 21.83 -11.20
CA SER A 25 -2.95 20.89 -10.58
C SER A 25 -2.78 19.67 -11.49
N GLU A 26 -1.54 19.36 -11.89
CA GLU A 26 -1.23 18.10 -12.58
C GLU A 26 -1.07 16.98 -11.54
N ILE A 27 -1.92 15.96 -11.60
CA ILE A 27 -1.78 14.75 -10.80
C ILE A 27 -1.28 13.60 -11.67
N THR A 28 -0.17 13.00 -11.27
CA THR A 28 0.43 11.83 -11.93
C THR A 28 0.47 10.64 -11.00
N HIS A 29 0.38 9.44 -11.57
CA HIS A 29 0.38 8.17 -10.83
C HIS A 29 1.62 7.35 -11.17
N VAL A 30 2.20 6.72 -10.16
CA VAL A 30 3.24 5.71 -10.32
C VAL A 30 2.86 4.48 -9.50
N ALA A 31 2.80 3.32 -10.15
CA ALA A 31 2.57 2.05 -9.50
C ALA A 31 3.34 0.96 -10.25
N THR A 32 4.13 0.18 -9.51
CA THR A 32 4.79 -1.03 -10.01
C THR A 32 4.28 -2.21 -9.19
N ASN A 33 4.00 -3.34 -9.84
CA ASN A 33 3.44 -4.56 -9.19
C ASN A 33 2.05 -4.37 -8.58
N GLY A 34 1.29 -3.41 -9.11
CA GLY A 34 -0.05 -3.07 -8.72
C GLY A 34 -0.57 -1.97 -9.61
N THR A 35 -1.77 -1.49 -9.30
CA THR A 35 -2.41 -0.39 -10.01
C THR A 35 -3.01 0.60 -9.02
N ILE A 36 -3.07 1.86 -9.44
CA ILE A 36 -3.86 2.90 -8.75
C ILE A 36 -5.21 2.97 -9.47
N THR A 37 -6.29 2.96 -8.70
CA THR A 37 -7.68 3.03 -9.15
C THR A 37 -8.39 4.20 -8.45
N GLY A 38 -9.63 4.51 -8.86
CA GLY A 38 -10.38 5.68 -8.37
C GLY A 38 -10.39 6.78 -9.42
N ASP A 39 -10.09 8.01 -9.01
CA ASP A 39 -9.95 9.14 -9.92
C ASP A 39 -8.76 8.95 -10.88
N ALA A 40 -8.89 9.52 -12.09
CA ALA A 40 -7.87 9.38 -13.13
C ALA A 40 -6.71 10.38 -12.92
N PRO A 41 -5.46 10.04 -13.28
CA PRO A 41 -4.41 11.06 -13.35
C PRO A 41 -4.76 12.10 -14.42
N GLY A 42 -4.35 13.34 -14.22
CA GLY A 42 -4.66 14.43 -15.15
C GLY A 42 -4.63 15.80 -14.50
N PHE A 43 -5.27 16.75 -15.16
CA PHE A 43 -5.35 18.14 -14.73
C PHE A 43 -6.65 18.38 -13.97
N TYR A 44 -6.52 18.89 -12.75
CA TYR A 44 -7.62 19.25 -11.86
C TYR A 44 -7.56 20.73 -11.55
N PRO A 45 -8.66 21.49 -11.61
CA PRO A 45 -8.62 22.91 -11.22
C PRO A 45 -8.10 23.06 -9.78
N ILE A 46 -7.21 24.01 -9.53
CA ILE A 46 -6.78 24.30 -8.16
C ILE A 46 -7.98 24.75 -7.31
N GLU A 47 -8.01 24.30 -6.05
CA GLU A 47 -9.12 24.48 -5.11
C GLU A 47 -10.44 23.82 -5.59
N SER A 48 -10.36 22.80 -6.45
CA SER A 48 -11.51 21.98 -6.85
C SER A 48 -11.94 20.99 -5.76
N SER A 49 -12.88 20.11 -6.12
CA SER A 49 -13.21 18.93 -5.33
C SER A 49 -12.00 18.04 -5.09
N ASP A 50 -12.07 17.33 -3.97
CA ASP A 50 -11.18 16.27 -3.55
C ASP A 50 -11.02 15.19 -4.64
N VAL A 51 -9.80 14.66 -4.74
CA VAL A 51 -9.44 13.59 -5.67
C VAL A 51 -9.00 12.37 -4.86
N THR A 52 -9.64 11.21 -5.08
CA THR A 52 -9.45 10.02 -4.26
C THR A 52 -8.91 8.84 -5.06
N PHE A 53 -7.91 8.18 -4.49
CA PHE A 53 -7.23 7.05 -5.08
C PHE A 53 -7.31 5.83 -4.17
N SER A 54 -7.36 4.65 -4.78
CA SER A 54 -7.34 3.35 -4.12
C SER A 54 -6.24 2.49 -4.74
N ASN A 55 -5.64 1.62 -3.94
CA ASN A 55 -4.64 0.68 -4.43
C ASN A 55 -5.31 -0.64 -4.85
N LEU A 56 -4.75 -1.28 -5.88
CA LEU A 56 -5.10 -2.64 -6.27
C LEU A 56 -3.80 -3.42 -6.54
N PRO A 57 -3.32 -4.23 -5.57
CA PRO A 57 -2.10 -5.02 -5.73
C PRO A 57 -2.22 -6.05 -6.85
N SER A 58 -1.11 -6.32 -7.55
CA SER A 58 -1.04 -7.49 -8.44
C SER A 58 -0.91 -8.78 -7.63
N ALA A 59 -1.22 -9.93 -8.24
CA ALA A 59 -1.04 -11.23 -7.59
C ALA A 59 0.40 -11.41 -7.09
N GLY A 60 0.54 -11.88 -5.84
CA GLY A 60 1.84 -12.05 -5.16
C GLY A 60 2.38 -10.79 -4.49
N TYR A 61 1.65 -9.67 -4.52
CA TYR A 61 2.04 -8.43 -3.86
C TYR A 61 0.96 -7.93 -2.90
N ASN A 62 1.39 -7.18 -1.90
CA ASN A 62 0.56 -6.46 -0.96
C ASN A 62 0.89 -4.97 -1.03
N PHE A 63 -0.12 -4.15 -0.75
CA PHE A 63 0.10 -2.71 -0.61
C PHE A 63 0.89 -2.42 0.67
N SER A 64 1.90 -1.58 0.54
CA SER A 64 2.71 -1.09 1.66
C SER A 64 2.18 0.26 2.11
N ASN A 65 2.31 1.29 1.28
CA ASN A 65 1.99 2.66 1.64
C ASN A 65 1.85 3.57 0.40
N TRP A 66 1.26 4.75 0.63
CA TRP A 66 1.20 5.85 -0.33
C TRP A 66 2.38 6.78 -0.13
N ILE A 67 2.97 7.26 -1.22
CA ILE A 67 3.92 8.37 -1.21
C ILE A 67 3.36 9.48 -2.09
N VAL A 68 3.24 10.69 -1.56
CA VAL A 68 2.80 11.87 -2.31
C VAL A 68 3.91 12.90 -2.29
N ASN A 69 4.42 13.30 -3.45
CA ASN A 69 5.54 14.26 -3.58
C ASN A 69 6.77 13.87 -2.72
N GLY A 70 7.04 12.56 -2.62
CA GLY A 70 8.15 12.02 -1.81
C GLY A 70 7.88 11.91 -0.31
N VAL A 71 6.68 12.28 0.15
CA VAL A 71 6.27 12.18 1.55
C VAL A 71 5.41 10.93 1.76
N ASP A 72 5.74 10.12 2.78
CA ASP A 72 4.93 8.97 3.17
C ASP A 72 3.60 9.42 3.78
N MET A 73 2.50 8.98 3.18
CA MET A 73 1.13 9.30 3.57
C MET A 73 0.44 8.13 4.30
N GLY A 74 1.16 7.03 4.52
CA GLY A 74 0.71 5.90 5.32
C GLY A 74 0.04 4.79 4.52
N THR A 75 -0.57 3.86 5.25
CA THR A 75 -0.93 2.52 4.78
C THR A 75 -2.43 2.32 4.56
N ASN A 76 -3.22 3.39 4.58
CA ASN A 76 -4.66 3.29 4.34
C ASN A 76 -4.91 2.82 2.90
N GLU A 77 -5.95 2.00 2.70
CA GLU A 77 -6.29 1.48 1.37
C GLU A 77 -6.54 2.59 0.34
N THR A 78 -7.07 3.71 0.82
CA THR A 78 -7.38 4.90 0.04
C THR A 78 -6.62 6.13 0.55
N ILE A 79 -6.38 7.06 -0.36
CA ILE A 79 -5.85 8.38 -0.08
C ILE A 79 -6.65 9.43 -0.83
N THR A 80 -6.84 10.59 -0.19
CA THR A 80 -7.52 11.74 -0.78
C THR A 80 -6.53 12.92 -0.85
N ILE A 81 -6.45 13.53 -2.04
CA ILE A 81 -5.65 14.71 -2.30
C ILE A 81 -6.59 15.88 -2.56
N PHE A 82 -6.21 17.03 -2.00
CA PHE A 82 -6.87 18.29 -2.26
C PHE A 82 -5.97 19.11 -3.21
N PRO A 83 -6.42 19.44 -4.43
CA PRO A 83 -5.59 20.14 -5.41
C PRO A 83 -5.26 21.58 -5.00
N TYR A 84 -4.21 21.79 -4.20
CA TYR A 84 -3.75 23.13 -3.81
C TYR A 84 -2.37 23.49 -4.38
N GLU A 85 -1.57 22.48 -4.72
CA GLU A 85 -0.27 22.65 -5.37
C GLU A 85 -0.38 22.44 -6.89
N PRO A 86 0.50 23.06 -7.69
CA PRO A 86 0.47 22.91 -9.15
C PRO A 86 0.75 21.48 -9.63
N LYS A 87 1.31 20.62 -8.78
CA LYS A 87 1.62 19.24 -9.14
C LYS A 87 1.60 18.29 -7.95
N TYR A 88 1.05 17.10 -8.17
CA TYR A 88 1.20 15.95 -7.30
C TYR A 88 1.72 14.73 -8.08
N GLU A 89 2.71 14.07 -7.50
CA GLU A 89 3.13 12.72 -7.87
C GLU A 89 2.64 11.76 -6.79
N VAL A 90 1.72 10.87 -7.16
CA VAL A 90 1.12 9.86 -6.28
C VAL A 90 1.71 8.51 -6.60
N VAL A 91 2.40 7.93 -5.63
CA VAL A 91 3.03 6.61 -5.77
C VAL A 91 2.32 5.62 -4.84
N ALA A 92 1.85 4.52 -5.40
CA ALA A 92 1.43 3.36 -4.62
C ALA A 92 2.59 2.36 -4.53
N VAL A 93 3.07 2.10 -3.31
CA VAL A 93 4.16 1.17 -3.08
C VAL A 93 3.60 -0.21 -2.77
N PHE A 94 4.05 -1.21 -3.53
CA PHE A 94 3.68 -2.61 -3.34
C PHE A 94 4.91 -3.45 -3.01
N VAL A 95 4.76 -4.37 -2.06
CA VAL A 95 5.80 -5.30 -1.61
C VAL A 95 5.42 -6.72 -1.96
N HIS A 96 6.39 -7.54 -2.39
CA HIS A 96 6.15 -8.94 -2.70
C HIS A 96 5.83 -9.70 -1.41
N ASN A 97 4.85 -10.61 -1.46
CA ASN A 97 4.35 -11.33 -0.28
C ASN A 97 5.35 -12.39 0.25
N GLY A 98 6.45 -12.60 -0.48
CA GLY A 98 7.38 -13.71 -0.26
C GLY A 98 6.86 -14.99 -0.91
N VAL A 99 7.76 -15.95 -1.12
CA VAL A 99 7.39 -17.31 -1.53
C VAL A 99 7.33 -18.16 -0.28
N GLU A 100 6.22 -18.90 -0.10
CA GLU A 100 6.11 -19.90 0.95
C GLU A 100 6.49 -21.28 0.41
N HIS A 101 7.22 -22.04 1.23
CA HIS A 101 7.59 -23.43 0.98
C HIS A 101 6.96 -24.33 2.04
N GLU A 102 6.36 -25.43 1.61
CA GLU A 102 5.91 -26.47 2.52
C GLU A 102 7.14 -27.24 3.04
N VAL A 103 7.37 -27.15 4.34
CA VAL A 103 8.45 -27.84 5.03
C VAL A 103 7.87 -28.95 5.90
N THR A 104 8.37 -30.16 5.69
CA THR A 104 8.07 -31.32 6.52
C THR A 104 9.35 -31.98 6.98
N HIS A 105 9.28 -32.68 8.10
CA HIS A 105 10.41 -33.44 8.63
C HIS A 105 9.94 -34.73 9.27
N SER A 106 10.80 -35.74 9.22
CA SER A 106 10.57 -37.03 9.86
C SER A 106 11.89 -37.65 10.27
N ALA A 107 11.88 -38.44 11.34
CA ALA A 107 13.04 -39.21 11.77
C ALA A 107 12.70 -40.69 11.85
N THR A 108 13.69 -41.51 11.52
CA THR A 108 13.64 -42.96 11.77
C THR A 108 14.41 -43.26 13.06
N ASN A 109 13.81 -44.04 13.97
CA ASN A 109 14.42 -44.43 15.25
C ASN A 109 14.86 -43.24 16.14
N GLY A 110 14.05 -42.20 16.19
CA GLY A 110 14.28 -41.00 16.99
C GLY A 110 13.16 -40.00 16.76
N THR A 111 13.34 -38.78 17.26
CA THR A 111 12.44 -37.65 16.98
C THR A 111 13.22 -36.44 16.52
N ILE A 112 12.55 -35.56 15.79
CA ILE A 112 13.02 -34.21 15.47
C ILE A 112 12.27 -33.25 16.39
N THR A 113 13.00 -32.34 17.02
CA THR A 113 12.47 -31.22 17.81
C THR A 113 12.92 -29.90 17.19
N GLY A 114 12.28 -28.80 17.55
CA GLY A 114 12.53 -27.48 16.97
C GLY A 114 11.29 -26.94 16.29
N ASP A 115 11.49 -26.28 15.15
CA ASP A 115 10.39 -25.64 14.41
C ASP A 115 9.40 -26.67 13.83
N ALA A 116 8.12 -26.31 13.88
CA ALA A 116 7.03 -27.19 13.46
C ALA A 116 6.90 -27.22 11.93
N PRO A 117 6.55 -28.38 11.32
CA PRO A 117 6.21 -28.45 9.90
C PRO A 117 5.14 -27.43 9.51
N GLY A 118 5.23 -26.87 8.31
CA GLY A 118 4.28 -25.86 7.83
C GLY A 118 4.74 -25.12 6.59
N LEU A 119 4.03 -24.04 6.26
CA LEU A 119 4.39 -23.12 5.18
C LEU A 119 5.34 -22.05 5.72
N TRP A 120 6.54 -22.00 5.17
CA TRP A 120 7.60 -21.10 5.64
C TRP A 120 8.02 -20.16 4.52
N LEU A 121 8.17 -18.88 4.83
CA LEU A 121 8.69 -17.90 3.89
C LEU A 121 10.14 -18.22 3.51
N GLU A 122 10.54 -17.92 2.27
CA GLU A 122 11.89 -18.18 1.74
C GLU A 122 13.03 -17.63 2.61
N ALA A 123 12.79 -16.54 3.35
CA ALA A 123 13.77 -15.93 4.25
C ALA A 123 13.73 -16.48 5.70
N TYR A 124 12.92 -17.49 5.99
CA TYR A 124 12.80 -18.07 7.33
C TYR A 124 13.98 -19.01 7.62
N GLU A 125 14.78 -18.67 8.64
CA GLU A 125 15.84 -19.54 9.16
C GLU A 125 15.28 -20.43 10.27
N ALA A 126 15.31 -21.74 10.04
CA ALA A 126 14.79 -22.71 10.99
C ALA A 126 15.89 -23.48 11.72
N THR A 127 15.52 -23.93 12.91
CA THR A 127 16.38 -24.72 13.77
C THR A 127 15.72 -26.05 14.10
N PHE A 128 16.49 -27.12 13.89
CA PHE A 128 16.08 -28.48 14.22
C PHE A 128 17.13 -29.13 15.11
N SER A 129 16.65 -30.04 15.95
CA SER A 129 17.47 -30.88 16.81
C SER A 129 16.98 -32.31 16.70
N ASN A 130 17.90 -33.27 16.81
CA ASN A 130 17.57 -34.69 16.80
C ASN A 130 17.62 -35.26 18.22
N LEU A 131 16.74 -36.23 18.50
CA LEU A 131 16.77 -37.03 19.71
C LEU A 131 16.73 -38.52 19.32
N PRO A 132 17.88 -39.20 19.21
CA PRO A 132 17.92 -40.62 18.87
C PRO A 132 17.22 -41.45 19.95
N SER A 133 16.49 -42.50 19.53
CA SER A 133 15.96 -43.49 20.46
C SER A 133 17.09 -44.31 21.10
N ALA A 134 16.81 -44.95 22.24
CA ALA A 134 17.78 -45.81 22.91
C ALA A 134 18.33 -46.89 21.96
N GLY A 135 19.66 -47.02 21.91
CA GLY A 135 20.36 -47.96 21.02
C GLY A 135 20.68 -47.42 19.62
N TYR A 136 20.27 -46.19 19.29
CA TYR A 136 20.58 -45.52 18.01
C TYR A 136 21.48 -44.30 18.23
N SER A 137 22.16 -43.88 17.16
CA SER A 137 22.99 -42.68 17.12
C SER A 137 22.58 -41.80 15.95
N PHE A 138 22.91 -40.50 16.03
CA PHE A 138 22.65 -39.57 14.93
C PHE A 138 23.55 -39.89 13.75
N ALA A 139 22.95 -40.03 12.56
CA ALA A 139 23.67 -40.38 11.34
C ALA A 139 23.89 -39.19 10.39
N GLY A 140 23.14 -38.10 10.55
CA GLY A 140 23.16 -36.94 9.63
C GLY A 140 21.77 -36.41 9.31
N TRP A 141 21.72 -35.27 8.62
CA TRP A 141 20.50 -34.67 8.11
C TRP A 141 20.37 -34.91 6.61
N LEU A 142 19.17 -35.29 6.15
CA LEU A 142 18.83 -35.34 4.72
C LEU A 142 17.86 -34.21 4.41
N VAL A 143 18.17 -33.41 3.39
CA VAL A 143 17.26 -32.39 2.84
C VAL A 143 16.87 -32.81 1.43
N ASN A 144 15.59 -33.08 1.20
CA ASN A 144 15.08 -33.57 -0.10
C ASN A 144 15.83 -34.82 -0.62
N GLY A 145 16.24 -35.71 0.29
CA GLY A 145 16.99 -36.92 -0.03
C GLY A 145 18.49 -36.71 -0.25
N ILE A 146 18.98 -35.48 -0.12
CA ILE A 146 20.41 -35.13 -0.23
C ILE A 146 21.01 -35.09 1.16
N ASP A 147 22.13 -35.79 1.35
CA ASP A 147 22.91 -35.77 2.58
C ASP A 147 23.63 -34.44 2.77
N MET A 148 23.46 -33.85 3.95
CA MET A 148 23.98 -32.53 4.31
C MET A 148 25.29 -32.58 5.09
N GLY A 149 25.78 -33.77 5.46
CA GLY A 149 27.11 -33.97 6.09
C GLY A 149 27.07 -34.37 7.56
#